data_AF-J7ITF2-F1
#
_entry.id   AF-J7ITF2-F1
#
_cell.length_a   1.000
_cell.length_b   1.000
_cell.length_c   1.000
_cell.angle_alpha   90.00
_cell.angle_beta   90.00
_cell.angle_gamma   90.00
#
_symmetry.space_group_name_H-M   'P 1'
#
loop_
_entity.id
_entity.type
_entity.pdbx_description
1 polymer ?
#
loop_
_entity_poly.entity_id
_entity_poly.type
_entity_poly.pdbx_seq_one_letter_code
_entity_poly.pdbx_strand_id
1 'polypeptide(L)' 'MSNLDEIVNRIEELRSRTIRIQEDKSYTDPEVVAACHELHTILDRYQGILMRIE' A
#
# COMPACT_ATOMS: atom_id res chain seq x y z
N MET A 1 16.45 -11.48 1.34
CA MET A 1 15.24 -10.99 2.02
C MET A 1 14.10 -11.88 1.61
N SER A 2 13.17 -12.18 2.51
CA SER A 2 11.99 -12.98 2.15
C SER A 2 11.11 -12.17 1.20
N ASN A 3 10.36 -12.83 0.32
CA ASN A 3 9.32 -12.19 -0.52
C ASN A 3 8.32 -11.41 0.37
N LEU A 4 8.14 -11.84 1.61
CA LEU A 4 7.34 -11.16 2.62
C LEU A 4 7.96 -9.82 3.08
N ASP A 5 9.27 -9.78 3.33
CA ASP A 5 9.98 -8.55 3.73
C ASP A 5 9.88 -7.47 2.64
N GLU A 6 10.01 -7.88 1.37
CA GLU A 6 9.89 -6.96 0.24
C GLU A 6 8.50 -6.34 0.14
N ILE A 7 7.46 -7.16 0.39
CA ILE A 7 6.07 -6.69 0.39
C ILE A 7 5.81 -5.76 1.58
N VAL A 8 6.30 -6.09 2.78
CA VAL A 8 6.16 -5.25 3.96
C VAL A 8 6.84 -3.90 3.75
N ASN A 9 8.06 -3.87 3.23
CA ASN A 9 8.77 -2.62 2.91
C ASN A 9 8.00 -1.78 1.89
N ARG A 10 7.41 -2.41 0.87
CA ARG A 10 6.59 -1.73 -0.15
C ARG A 10 5.30 -1.13 0.45
N ILE A 11 4.68 -1.81 1.41
CA ILE A 11 3.52 -1.30 2.15
C ILE A 11 3.91 -0.05 2.93
N GLU A 12 5.03 -0.06 3.65
CA GLU A 12 5.48 1.09 4.43
C GLU A 12 5.79 2.31 3.54
N GLU A 13 6.47 2.09 2.42
CA GLU A 13 6.76 3.13 1.42
C GLU A 13 5.46 3.76 0.89
N LEU A 14 4.49 2.94 0.49
CA LEU A 14 3.23 3.42 -0.06
C LEU A 14 2.33 4.09 0.98
N ARG A 15 2.36 3.63 2.24
CA ARG A 15 1.66 4.32 3.34
C ARG A 15 2.23 5.72 3.54
N SER A 16 3.56 5.85 3.60
CA SER A 16 4.21 7.16 3.75
C SER A 16 3.87 8.09 2.58
N ARG A 17 3.90 7.58 1.34
CA ARG A 17 3.54 8.34 0.14
C ARG A 17 2.08 8.78 0.16
N THR A 18 1.16 7.89 0.51
CA THR A 18 -0.28 8.19 0.57
C THR A 18 -0.58 9.27 1.60
N ILE A 19 0.05 9.21 2.78
CA ILE A 19 -0.09 10.23 3.83
C ILE A 19 0.38 11.58 3.32
N ARG A 20 1.57 11.65 2.70
CA ARG A 20 2.09 12.91 2.14
C ARG A 20 1.19 13.52 1.07
N ILE A 21 0.62 12.70 0.19
CA ILE A 21 -0.30 13.19 -0.85
C ILE A 21 -1.60 13.71 -0.22
N GLN A 22 -2.09 13.07 0.85
CA GLN A 22 -3.28 13.50 1.60
C GLN A 22 -3.08 14.77 2.43
N GLU A 23 -1.85 15.09 2.84
CA GLU A 23 -1.54 16.32 3.57
C GLU A 23 -1.76 17.58 2.70
N ASP A 24 -1.46 17.48 1.39
CA ASP A 24 -1.56 18.60 0.45
C ASP A 24 -2.84 18.58 -0.41
N LYS A 25 -3.58 17.46 -0.45
CA LYS A 25 -4.71 17.25 -1.37
C LYS A 25 -5.95 16.69 -0.69
N SER A 26 -7.12 17.03 -1.24
CA SER A 26 -8.39 16.47 -0.80
C SER A 26 -8.41 14.94 -0.94
N TYR A 27 -9.11 14.24 -0.06
CA TYR A 27 -9.30 12.79 -0.14
C TYR A 27 -9.95 12.31 -1.45
N THR A 28 -10.66 13.19 -2.14
CA THR A 28 -11.26 12.94 -3.46
C THR A 28 -10.34 13.27 -4.63
N ASP A 29 -9.14 13.77 -4.35
CA ASP A 29 -8.16 14.07 -5.38
C ASP A 29 -7.76 12.79 -6.12
N PRO A 30 -7.76 12.79 -7.47
CA PRO A 30 -7.40 11.61 -8.26
C PRO A 30 -6.05 10.99 -7.89
N GLU A 31 -5.09 11.80 -7.44
CA GLU A 31 -3.76 11.33 -7.03
C GLU A 31 -3.78 10.64 -5.66
N VAL A 32 -4.61 11.14 -4.73
CA VAL A 32 -4.86 10.46 -3.45
C VAL A 32 -5.55 9.13 -3.69
N VAL A 33 -6.58 9.12 -4.56
CA VAL A 33 -7.31 7.90 -4.92
C VAL A 33 -6.38 6.87 -5.56
N ALA A 34 -5.51 7.30 -6.49
CA ALA A 34 -4.52 6.43 -7.12
C ALA A 34 -3.52 5.84 -6.10
N ALA A 35 -2.99 6.66 -5.19
CA ALA A 35 -2.08 6.21 -4.14
C ALA A 35 -2.75 5.19 -3.19
N CYS A 36 -4.01 5.43 -2.82
CA CYS A 36 -4.81 4.50 -2.02
C CYS A 36 -5.03 3.17 -2.76
N HIS A 37 -5.32 3.20 -4.07
CA HIS A 37 -5.48 1.98 -4.87
C HIS A 37 -4.19 1.16 -4.98
N GLU A 38 -3.04 1.82 -5.17
CA GLU A 38 -1.72 1.17 -5.16
C GLU A 38 -1.45 0.47 -3.82
N LEU A 39 -1.74 1.16 -2.71
CA LEU A 39 -1.58 0.60 -1.37
C LEU A 39 -2.50 -0.62 -1.15
N HIS A 40 -3.76 -0.54 -1.58
CA HIS A 40 -4.74 -1.63 -1.44
C HIS A 40 -4.28 -2.89 -2.20
N THR A 41 -3.77 -2.71 -3.43
CA THR A 41 -3.32 -3.81 -4.28
C THR A 41 -2.20 -4.62 -3.63
N ILE A 42 -1.29 -3.97 -2.92
CA ILE A 42 -0.17 -4.64 -2.25
C ILE A 42 -0.62 -5.28 -0.93
N LEU A 43 -1.57 -4.68 -0.22
CA LEU A 43 -2.19 -5.29 0.95
C LEU A 43 -2.95 -6.57 0.58
N ASP A 44 -3.69 -6.59 -0.52
CA ASP A 44 -4.36 -7.78 -1.04
C ASP A 44 -3.36 -8.90 -1.34
N ARG A 45 -2.20 -8.55 -1.93
CA ARG A 45 -1.13 -9.52 -2.20
C ARG A 45 -0.51 -10.07 -0.91
N TYR A 46 -0.31 -9.22 0.09
CA TYR A 46 0.17 -9.64 1.41
C TYR A 46 -0.82 -10.61 2.07
N GLN A 47 -2.11 -10.27 2.06
CA GLN A 47 -3.17 -11.11 2.62
C GLN A 47 -3.28 -12.46 1.88
N GLY A 48 -3.15 -12.46 0.55
CA GLY A 48 -3.13 -13.68 -0.25
C GLY A 48 -1.93 -14.58 0.01
N ILE A 49 -0.78 -14.03 0.44
CA ILE A 49 0.36 -14.82 0.89
C ILE A 49 0.09 -15.39 2.28
N LEU A 50 -0.43 -14.60 3.20
CA LEU A 50 -0.79 -15.07 4.54
C LEU A 50 -1.81 -16.23 4.49
N MET A 51 -2.84 -16.14 3.66
CA MET A 51 -3.85 -17.21 3.48
C MET A 51 -3.29 -18.51 2.89
N ARG A 52 -2.11 -18.47 2.27
CA ARG A 52 -1.44 -19.67 1.71
C ARG A 52 -0.44 -20.30 2.68
N ILE A 53 -0.19 -19.65 3.82
CA ILE A 53 0.68 -20.14 4.88
C ILE A 53 -0.14 -20.88 5.96
N GLU A 54 -1.48 -20.85 5.88
CA GLU A 54 -2.41 -21.69 6.67
C GLU A 54 -2.39 -23.17 6.25
#